data_AF-A0A6C0BFV4-F1
#
_entry.id   AF-A0A6C0BFV4-F1
#
_cell.length_a   1.000
_cell.length_b   1.000
_cell.length_c   1.000
_cell.angle_alpha   90.00
_cell.angle_beta   90.00
_cell.angle_gamma   90.00
#
_symmetry.space_group_name_H-M   'P 1'
#
loop_
_entity.id
_entity.type
_entity.pdbx_description
1 polymer ?
#
loop_
_entity_poly.entity_id
_entity_poly.type
_entity_poly.pdbx_seq_one_letter_code
_entity_poly.pdbx_strand_id
1 'polypeptide(L)'
;MVYCYCYILYNVKDNKTYNGYTVDLKKRIRQHNNIIKGGAKYTTTESKQYGSNHWKYLCIVTCDMLTKHEALSLEWHIRYPTGVKPRPSEYKGPLGRIKSIYDVLCKDKFKDKLWNIYIDESYIPHFEISWRDIVRPCSEILEI
;
A
#
# COMPACT_ATOMS: atom_id res chain seq x y z
N MET A 1 12.43 -11.46 -13.54
CA MET A 1 11.09 -11.79 -13.00
C MET A 1 10.32 -10.49 -12.82
N VAL A 2 9.03 -10.45 -13.17
CA VAL A 2 8.20 -9.24 -12.98
C VAL A 2 7.54 -9.35 -11.60
N TYR A 3 7.90 -8.44 -10.70
CA TYR A 3 7.27 -8.35 -9.40
C TYR A 3 5.98 -7.54 -9.48
N CYS A 4 4.94 -8.07 -8.87
CA CYS A 4 3.68 -7.38 -8.65
C CYS A 4 3.69 -6.75 -7.26
N TYR A 5 3.36 -5.47 -7.15
CA TYR A 5 3.32 -4.74 -5.88
C TYR A 5 1.92 -4.24 -5.60
N CYS A 6 1.32 -4.67 -4.50
CA CYS A 6 0.18 -4.00 -3.91
C CYS A 6 0.69 -2.95 -2.93
N TYR A 7 0.07 -1.78 -2.90
CA TYR A 7 0.55 -0.69 -2.06
C TYR A 7 -0.57 0.14 -1.47
N ILE A 8 -0.26 0.79 -0.35
CA ILE A 8 -1.04 1.86 0.26
C ILE A 8 -0.20 3.14 0.21
N LEU A 9 -0.81 4.23 -0.24
CA LEU A 9 -0.26 5.57 -0.13
C LEU A 9 -0.98 6.33 0.99
N TYR A 10 -0.26 7.27 1.59
CA TYR A 10 -0.83 8.29 2.45
C TYR A 10 -0.41 9.68 1.96
N ASN A 11 -1.29 10.65 2.17
CA ASN A 11 -1.01 12.06 1.96
C ASN A 11 -0.46 12.64 3.27
N VAL A 12 0.77 13.14 3.24
CA VAL A 12 1.44 13.73 4.40
C VAL A 12 0.78 15.02 4.90
N LYS A 13 -0.17 15.62 4.16
CA LYS A 13 -0.85 16.87 4.51
C LYS A 13 -2.20 16.66 5.22
N ASP A 14 -2.96 15.62 4.86
CA ASP A 14 -4.36 15.49 5.31
C ASP A 14 -4.81 14.05 5.60
N ASN A 15 -3.86 13.14 5.88
CA ASN A 15 -4.12 11.74 6.27
C ASN A 15 -5.01 10.94 5.29
N LYS A 16 -5.28 11.46 4.09
CA LYS A 16 -5.97 10.72 3.03
C LYS A 16 -5.11 9.53 2.62
N THR A 17 -5.78 8.43 2.28
CA THR A 17 -5.09 7.22 1.82
C THR A 17 -5.61 6.76 0.48
N TYR A 18 -4.73 6.09 -0.26
CA TYR A 18 -5.06 5.44 -1.53
C TYR A 18 -4.46 4.03 -1.51
N ASN A 19 -5.02 3.07 -2.24
CA ASN A 19 -4.31 1.82 -2.52
C ASN A 19 -4.39 1.49 -3.99
N GLY A 20 -3.39 0.76 -4.46
CA GLY A 20 -3.34 0.31 -5.84
C GLY A 20 -2.39 -0.85 -6.01
N TYR A 21 -2.16 -1.16 -7.28
CA TYR A 21 -1.22 -2.17 -7.73
C TYR A 21 -0.32 -1.57 -8.82
N THR A 22 0.93 -2.03 -8.91
CA THR A 22 1.88 -1.69 -9.97
C THR A 22 2.92 -2.79 -10.15
N VAL A 23 3.63 -2.76 -11.28
CA VAL A 23 4.88 -3.51 -11.50
C VAL A 23 6.13 -2.61 -11.39
N ASP A 24 5.92 -1.31 -11.21
CA ASP A 24 6.97 -0.29 -11.14
C ASP A 24 6.55 0.77 -10.10
N LEU A 25 7.17 0.71 -8.92
CA LEU A 25 6.88 1.61 -7.79
C LEU A 25 7.36 3.04 -8.08
N LYS A 26 8.59 3.18 -8.58
CA LYS A 26 9.24 4.47 -8.89
C LYS A 26 8.42 5.28 -9.91
N LYS A 27 7.95 4.65 -10.97
CA LYS A 27 7.06 5.29 -11.95
C LYS A 27 5.71 5.62 -11.33
N ARG A 28 5.12 4.69 -10.56
CA ARG A 28 3.75 4.84 -10.04
C ARG A 28 3.63 5.97 -9.02
N ILE A 29 4.61 6.15 -8.14
CA ILE A 29 4.58 7.25 -7.17
C ILE A 29 4.72 8.63 -7.84
N ARG A 30 5.53 8.73 -8.91
CA ARG A 30 5.64 9.95 -9.73
C ARG A 30 4.34 10.27 -10.45
N GLN A 31 3.60 9.25 -10.90
CA GLN A 31 2.26 9.43 -11.46
C GLN A 31 1.27 9.98 -10.43
N HIS A 32 1.24 9.40 -9.23
CA HIS A 32 0.35 9.85 -8.16
C HIS A 32 0.64 11.28 -7.71
N ASN A 33 1.92 11.65 -7.67
CA ASN A 33 2.39 13.00 -7.36
C ASN A 33 2.31 13.99 -8.55
N ASN A 34 1.64 13.62 -9.64
CA ASN A 34 1.46 14.46 -10.84
C ASN A 34 2.77 14.97 -11.48
N ILE A 35 3.89 14.27 -11.27
CA ILE A 35 5.19 14.56 -11.91
C ILE A 35 5.19 14.06 -13.36
N ILE A 36 4.50 12.93 -13.60
CA ILE A 36 4.29 12.35 -14.93
C ILE A 36 2.82 11.97 -15.12
N LYS A 37 2.38 11.86 -16.38
CA LYS A 37 1.01 11.49 -16.74
C LYS A 37 0.67 10.05 -16.34
N GLY A 38 -0.62 9.79 -16.10
CA GLY A 38 -1.15 8.45 -15.79
C GLY A 38 -1.48 8.20 -14.32
N GLY A 39 -1.48 9.24 -13.48
CA GLY A 39 -1.94 9.17 -12.09
C GLY A 39 -3.45 8.94 -11.97
N ALA A 40 -3.88 8.31 -10.88
CA ALA A 40 -5.29 8.14 -10.59
C ALA A 40 -5.97 9.51 -10.38
N LYS A 41 -7.21 9.68 -10.87
CA LYS A 41 -7.95 10.96 -10.80
C LYS A 41 -7.89 11.58 -9.40
N TYR A 42 -8.19 10.79 -8.37
CA TYR A 42 -8.18 11.23 -6.97
C TYR A 42 -6.83 11.81 -6.54
N THR A 43 -5.74 11.04 -6.68
CA THR A 43 -4.41 11.47 -6.23
C THR A 43 -3.84 12.63 -7.05
N THR A 44 -4.17 12.68 -8.34
CA THR A 44 -3.76 13.76 -9.24
C THR A 44 -4.47 15.06 -8.90
N THR A 45 -5.77 15.03 -8.59
CA THR A 45 -6.52 16.20 -8.13
C THR A 45 -5.91 16.76 -6.84
N GLU A 46 -5.61 15.89 -5.87
CA GLU A 46 -4.98 16.28 -4.60
C GLU A 46 -3.57 16.87 -4.83
N SER A 47 -2.77 16.27 -5.71
CA SER A 47 -1.44 16.80 -6.04
C SER A 47 -1.48 18.14 -6.77
N LYS A 48 -2.56 18.44 -7.51
CA LYS A 48 -2.76 19.76 -8.10
C LYS A 48 -3.09 20.82 -7.04
N GLN A 49 -3.76 20.41 -5.96
CA GLN A 49 -4.10 21.31 -4.86
C GLN A 49 -2.90 21.59 -3.95
N TYR A 50 -2.16 20.55 -3.55
CA TYR A 50 -1.07 20.69 -2.58
C TYR A 50 0.33 20.82 -3.22
N GLY A 51 0.49 20.46 -4.48
CA GLY A 51 1.78 20.31 -5.17
C GLY A 51 2.22 18.86 -5.30
N SER A 52 3.40 18.61 -5.85
CA SER A 52 4.00 17.27 -5.93
C SER A 52 4.63 16.83 -4.60
N ASN A 53 4.95 15.54 -4.47
CA ASN A 53 5.65 14.91 -3.33
C ASN A 53 4.86 14.81 -2.01
N HIS A 54 3.53 14.88 -2.06
CA HIS A 54 2.67 14.71 -0.90
C HIS A 54 2.21 13.27 -0.68
N TRP A 55 2.12 12.49 -1.77
CA TRP A 55 1.84 11.07 -1.69
C TRP A 55 3.14 10.31 -1.42
N LYS A 56 3.14 9.54 -0.33
CA LYS A 56 4.22 8.63 0.04
C LYS A 56 3.68 7.22 0.22
N TYR A 57 4.54 6.21 0.02
CA TYR A 57 4.21 4.83 0.32
C TYR A 57 4.09 4.64 1.82
N LEU A 58 2.90 4.25 2.28
CA LEU A 58 2.64 3.85 3.65
C LEU A 58 3.01 2.37 3.87
N CYS A 59 2.63 1.52 2.92
CA CYS A 59 2.85 0.09 2.97
C CYS A 59 2.96 -0.46 1.54
N ILE A 60 3.87 -1.39 1.30
CA ILE A 60 4.03 -2.14 0.05
C ILE A 60 4.07 -3.62 0.40
N VAL A 61 3.28 -4.42 -0.31
CA VAL A 61 3.19 -5.86 -0.12
C VAL A 61 3.45 -6.55 -1.45
N THR A 62 4.36 -7.52 -1.43
CA THR A 62 4.68 -8.38 -2.58
C THR A 62 5.13 -9.76 -2.08
N CYS A 63 5.24 -10.73 -2.99
CA CYS A 63 5.89 -12.00 -2.72
C CYS A 63 6.51 -12.52 -4.03
N ASP A 64 7.38 -13.51 -3.91
CA ASP A 64 7.84 -14.23 -5.08
C ASP A 64 6.65 -14.87 -5.80
N MET A 65 6.64 -14.77 -7.13
CA MET A 65 5.59 -15.32 -8.00
C MET A 65 4.18 -14.74 -7.78
N LEU A 66 4.03 -13.52 -7.26
CA LEU A 66 2.72 -12.86 -7.20
C LEU A 66 2.21 -12.54 -8.62
N THR A 67 1.17 -13.24 -9.07
CA THR A 67 0.57 -13.00 -10.38
C THR A 67 -0.26 -11.72 -10.39
N LYS A 68 -0.50 -11.14 -11.58
CA LYS A 68 -1.39 -9.98 -11.74
C LYS A 68 -2.79 -10.22 -11.18
N HIS A 69 -3.34 -11.43 -11.37
CA HIS A 69 -4.67 -11.78 -10.86
C HIS A 69 -4.71 -11.80 -9.34
N GLU A 70 -3.70 -12.38 -8.70
CA GLU A 70 -3.58 -12.40 -7.24
C GLU A 70 -3.35 -11.00 -6.69
N ALA A 71 -2.52 -10.18 -7.34
CA ALA A 71 -2.28 -8.80 -6.95
C ALA A 71 -3.56 -7.94 -7.03
N LEU A 72 -4.37 -8.09 -8.07
CA LEU A 72 -5.66 -7.39 -8.16
C LEU A 72 -6.64 -7.89 -7.08
N SER A 73 -6.63 -9.20 -6.78
CA SER A 73 -7.42 -9.74 -5.67
C SER A 73 -6.95 -9.18 -4.33
N LEU A 74 -5.63 -9.09 -4.09
CA LEU A 74 -5.06 -8.55 -2.87
C LEU A 74 -5.36 -7.05 -2.73
N GLU A 75 -5.21 -6.26 -3.80
CA GLU A 75 -5.57 -4.84 -3.81
C GLU A 75 -7.03 -4.61 -3.38
N TRP A 76 -7.94 -5.46 -3.83
CA TRP A 76 -9.34 -5.38 -3.43
C TRP A 76 -9.54 -5.69 -1.94
N HIS A 77 -8.84 -6.69 -1.39
CA HIS A 77 -8.93 -7.02 0.04
C HIS A 77 -8.26 -5.97 0.92
N ILE A 78 -7.15 -5.37 0.45
CA ILE A 78 -6.57 -4.18 1.09
C ILE A 78 -7.60 -3.03 1.08
N ARG A 79 -8.37 -2.88 0.00
CA ARG A 79 -9.43 -1.86 -0.06
C ARG A 79 -10.57 -2.18 0.90
N TYR A 80 -10.96 -3.44 1.04
CA TYR A 80 -12.08 -3.93 1.84
C TYR A 80 -11.65 -5.11 2.73
N PRO A 81 -10.99 -4.84 3.88
CA PRO A 81 -10.37 -5.88 4.71
C PRO A 81 -11.34 -6.94 5.23
N THR A 82 -12.61 -6.58 5.42
CA THR A 82 -13.67 -7.49 5.86
C THR A 82 -14.38 -8.21 4.71
N GLY A 83 -13.98 -7.98 3.45
CA GLY A 83 -14.66 -8.53 2.28
C GLY A 83 -16.01 -7.88 1.97
N VAL A 84 -16.37 -6.81 2.67
CA VAL A 84 -17.63 -6.07 2.47
C VAL A 84 -17.36 -4.58 2.24
N LYS A 85 -18.26 -3.94 1.48
CA LYS A 85 -18.26 -2.49 1.25
C LYS A 85 -19.34 -1.85 2.13
N PRO A 86 -19.10 -0.65 2.71
CA PRO A 86 -17.85 0.10 2.70
C PRO A 86 -16.81 -0.49 3.67
N ARG A 87 -15.56 0.00 3.56
CA ARG A 87 -14.53 -0.29 4.56
C ARG A 87 -14.98 0.20 5.95
N PRO A 88 -14.89 -0.64 7.00
CA PRO A 88 -15.15 -0.22 8.38
C PRO A 88 -14.30 0.97 8.84
N SER A 89 -14.80 1.74 9.81
CA SER A 89 -14.17 2.97 10.29
C SER A 89 -12.80 2.75 10.94
N GLU A 90 -12.63 1.63 11.63
CA GLU A 90 -11.39 1.22 12.29
C GLU A 90 -10.24 0.96 11.33
N TYR A 91 -10.54 0.73 10.04
CA TYR A 91 -9.54 0.55 8.97
C TYR A 91 -9.35 1.81 8.11
N LYS A 92 -9.88 2.97 8.53
CA LYS A 92 -9.69 4.25 7.85
C LYS A 92 -8.42 4.97 8.36
N GLY A 93 -7.93 5.90 7.54
CA GLY A 93 -6.70 6.65 7.82
C GLY A 93 -5.43 5.78 7.82
N PRO A 94 -4.24 6.38 7.98
CA PRO A 94 -2.98 5.63 7.89
C PRO A 94 -2.88 4.49 8.92
N LEU A 95 -3.20 4.74 10.19
CA LEU A 95 -3.11 3.72 11.24
C LEU A 95 -4.07 2.55 11.03
N GLY A 96 -5.34 2.83 10.72
CA GLY A 96 -6.31 1.78 10.43
C GLY A 96 -5.92 0.93 9.22
N ARG A 97 -5.24 1.55 8.25
CA ARG A 97 -4.73 0.87 7.05
C ARG A 97 -3.59 -0.07 7.37
N ILE A 98 -2.63 0.37 8.20
CA ILE A 98 -1.55 -0.47 8.72
C ILE A 98 -2.11 -1.66 9.50
N LYS A 99 -3.04 -1.42 10.43
CA LYS A 99 -3.71 -2.49 11.19
C LYS A 99 -4.36 -3.52 10.26
N SER A 100 -5.09 -3.07 9.24
CA SER A 100 -5.83 -3.97 8.34
C SER A 100 -4.95 -4.89 7.49
N ILE A 101 -3.66 -4.59 7.31
CA ILE A 101 -2.78 -5.42 6.48
C ILE A 101 -2.63 -6.81 7.09
N TYR A 102 -2.44 -6.91 8.41
CA TYR A 102 -2.35 -8.19 9.10
C TYR A 102 -3.62 -9.03 8.86
N ASP A 103 -4.79 -8.45 9.11
CA ASP A 103 -6.09 -9.13 8.93
C ASP A 103 -6.31 -9.60 7.49
N VAL A 104 -5.78 -8.87 6.50
CA VAL A 104 -5.86 -9.26 5.09
C VAL A 104 -4.93 -10.42 4.80
N LEU A 105 -3.66 -10.34 5.20
CA LEU A 105 -2.65 -11.35 4.86
C LEU A 105 -2.88 -12.68 5.60
N CYS A 106 -3.54 -12.66 6.76
CA CYS A 106 -3.92 -13.88 7.51
C CYS A 106 -5.18 -14.59 7.00
N LYS A 107 -5.88 -14.08 5.98
CA LYS A 107 -7.03 -14.80 5.39
C LYS A 107 -6.58 -16.09 4.73
N ASP A 108 -7.46 -17.11 4.70
CA ASP A 108 -7.19 -18.41 4.05
C ASP A 108 -6.69 -18.28 2.61
N LYS A 109 -7.10 -17.24 1.89
CA LYS A 109 -6.67 -16.97 0.52
C LYS A 109 -5.19 -16.56 0.40
N PHE A 110 -4.60 -16.00 1.46
CA PHE A 110 -3.31 -15.31 1.44
C PHE A 110 -2.30 -15.84 2.47
N LYS A 111 -2.76 -16.57 3.49
CA LYS A 111 -1.97 -16.98 4.65
C LYS A 111 -0.77 -17.87 4.32
N ASP A 112 -0.84 -18.64 3.24
CA ASP A 112 0.22 -19.59 2.85
C ASP A 112 1.32 -18.95 1.98
N LYS A 113 1.24 -17.63 1.73
CA LYS A 113 2.25 -16.90 0.96
C LYS A 113 3.32 -16.33 1.89
N LEU A 114 4.57 -16.40 1.44
CA LEU A 114 5.71 -15.75 2.09
C LEU A 114 5.77 -14.28 1.65
N TRP A 115 5.19 -13.40 2.46
CA TRP A 115 5.06 -11.98 2.13
C TRP A 115 6.35 -11.19 2.43
N ASN A 116 6.77 -10.38 1.47
CA ASN A 116 7.70 -9.28 1.66
C ASN A 116 6.88 -8.01 1.90
N ILE A 117 7.01 -7.43 3.10
CA ILE A 117 6.21 -6.29 3.54
C ILE A 117 7.15 -5.14 3.86
N TYR A 118 6.86 -4.00 3.23
CA TYR A 118 7.59 -2.77 3.46
C TYR A 118 6.63 -1.74 4.04
N ILE A 119 7.02 -1.06 5.10
CA ILE A 119 6.20 -0.03 5.77
C ILE A 119 7.02 1.25 5.90
N ASP A 120 6.37 2.41 5.82
CA ASP A 120 7.02 3.67 6.18
C ASP A 120 7.56 3.57 7.62
N GLU A 121 8.84 3.94 7.82
CA GLU A 121 9.55 3.75 9.09
C GLU A 121 8.80 4.33 10.30
N SER A 122 8.13 5.48 10.10
CA SER A 122 7.35 6.13 11.16
C SER A 122 6.11 5.32 11.60
N TYR A 123 5.68 4.35 10.79
CA TYR A 123 4.52 3.50 11.04
C TYR A 123 4.85 2.07 11.46
N ILE A 124 6.12 1.63 11.40
CA ILE A 124 6.54 0.30 11.85
C ILE A 124 6.15 0.04 13.33
N PRO A 125 6.32 0.98 14.28
CA PRO A 125 5.91 0.78 15.68
C PRO A 125 4.39 0.59 15.87
N HIS A 126 3.59 0.83 14.84
CA HIS A 126 2.13 0.65 14.85
C HIS A 126 1.68 -0.64 14.14
N PHE A 127 2.62 -1.41 13.57
CA PHE A 127 2.29 -2.71 12.99
C PHE A 127 2.18 -3.80 14.06
N GLU A 128 1.51 -4.89 13.72
CA GLU A 128 1.30 -6.02 14.62
C GLU A 128 2.62 -6.53 15.17
N ILE A 129 2.71 -6.64 16.50
CA ILE A 129 3.97 -6.86 17.23
C ILE A 129 4.67 -8.12 16.72
N SER A 130 3.91 -9.19 16.52
CA SER A 130 4.41 -10.49 16.05
C SER A 130 4.98 -10.48 14.63
N TRP A 131 4.76 -9.41 13.85
CA TRP A 131 5.23 -9.28 12.47
C TRP A 131 6.28 -8.17 12.31
N ARG A 132 6.64 -7.43 13.36
CA ARG A 132 7.58 -6.30 13.24
C ARG A 132 8.96 -6.73 12.74
N ASP A 133 9.42 -7.89 13.16
CA ASP A 133 10.75 -8.41 12.79
C ASP A 133 10.85 -8.85 11.32
N ILE A 134 9.71 -9.01 10.63
CA ILE A 134 9.65 -9.42 9.22
C ILE A 134 9.27 -8.27 8.28
N VAL A 135 8.97 -7.09 8.82
CA VAL A 135 8.71 -5.88 8.04
C VAL A 135 10.01 -5.12 7.81
N ARG A 136 10.16 -4.60 6.60
CA ARG A 136 11.29 -3.76 6.19
C ARG A 136 10.82 -2.31 5.95
N PRO A 137 11.70 -1.31 6.01
CA PRO A 137 11.34 0.05 5.66
C PRO A 137 11.09 0.21 4.15
N CYS A 138 10.15 1.09 3.77
CA CYS A 138 9.88 1.40 2.36
C CYS A 138 11.12 1.91 1.58
N SER A 139 12.08 2.56 2.26
CA SER A 139 13.33 3.04 1.66
C SER A 139 14.11 1.91 0.97
N GLU A 140 14.18 0.72 1.59
CA GLU A 140 14.95 -0.42 1.08
C GLU A 140 14.48 -0.95 -0.29
N ILE A 141 13.19 -0.82 -0.62
CA ILE A 141 12.65 -1.27 -1.92
C ILE A 141 12.56 -0.15 -2.97
N LEU A 142 12.61 1.10 -2.52
CA LEU A 142 12.54 2.26 -3.43
C LEU A 142 13.92 2.67 -3.95
N GLU A 143 15.00 2.17 -3.36
CA GLU A 143 16.37 2.42 -3.81
C GLU A 143 16.82 1.46 -4.92
N ILE A 144 16.25 0.25 -4.99
CA ILE A 144 16.47 -0.78 -6.03
C ILE A 144 15.84 -0.35 -7.35
#